data_AF-A0A956IY26-F1
#
_entry.id   AF-A0A956IY26-F1
#
_cell.length_a   1.000
_cell.length_b   1.000
_cell.length_c   1.000
_cell.angle_alpha   90.00
_cell.angle_beta   90.00
_cell.angle_gamma   90.00
#
_symmetry.space_group_name_H-M   'P 1'
#
loop_
_entity.id
_entity.type
_entity.pdbx_description
1 polymer ?
#
loop_
_entity_poly.entity_id
_entity_poly.type
_entity_poly.pdbx_seq_one_letter_code
_entity_poly.pdbx_strand_id
1 'polypeptide(L)'
;MLKTVRVPDQFAPIFEKAQEYVAEFFSQRKDLPEQGTIEIFGQRYILVRASSMSVEFFEMVQKLYADKGEEEALGVARSLLFDIAHTMAIADARSFAERMHVTDPISKLSAGPIQFAHAGFAFVDISAESRPTPDEDFYLLYDHPFSFESDSWLAAGKTTDFPVCVMNAGYASGWCEHSFGVPLVATEILCRAKGDDHCRFIMAHPTRIEGFIADYLRAQPGLAKHVTRYEIPGFFSRKKIEDELAAREEQYRGIFEASTNTLIIVDDAGAIVHANPAASLLFGYATDELRGMELGRLVLDPTFFANFRERMAQAGTYQGEVVATSRSRRLYHLEVRGARFRYQKRDRLLLVFHDITERKDAQLALRRANDLLERR
;
A
#
# COMPACT_ATOMS: atom_id res chain seq x y z
N MET A 1 21.36 0.24 -30.43
CA MET A 1 19.98 0.64 -30.83
C MET A 1 18.99 -0.38 -30.32
N LEU A 2 18.03 0.08 -29.54
CA LEU A 2 16.94 -0.74 -29.00
C LEU A 2 15.97 -1.17 -30.10
N LYS A 3 15.60 -2.46 -30.09
CA LYS A 3 14.69 -3.10 -31.04
C LYS A 3 13.47 -3.73 -30.37
N THR A 4 13.54 -3.96 -29.07
CA THR A 4 12.52 -4.69 -28.28
C THR A 4 11.74 -3.79 -27.34
N VAL A 5 12.14 -2.53 -27.20
CA VAL A 5 11.54 -1.54 -26.31
C VAL A 5 11.85 -0.13 -26.84
N ARG A 6 10.96 0.83 -26.58
CA ARG A 6 11.25 2.27 -26.71
C ARG A 6 11.26 2.90 -25.33
N VAL A 7 12.28 3.71 -25.09
CA VAL A 7 12.47 4.42 -23.82
C VAL A 7 12.99 5.83 -24.10
N PRO A 8 12.80 6.78 -23.17
CA PRO A 8 13.43 8.09 -23.23
C PRO A 8 14.96 7.97 -23.28
N ASP A 9 15.64 8.88 -23.99
CA ASP A 9 17.08 8.82 -24.27
C ASP A 9 17.94 8.64 -23.01
N GLN A 10 17.53 9.27 -21.90
CA GLN A 10 18.24 9.17 -20.62
C GLN A 10 18.30 7.74 -20.05
N PHE A 11 17.35 6.88 -20.42
CA PHE A 11 17.31 5.47 -20.01
C PHE A 11 17.89 4.53 -21.08
N ALA A 12 18.13 4.99 -22.31
CA ALA A 12 18.58 4.10 -23.39
C ALA A 12 19.82 3.27 -23.03
N PRO A 13 20.89 3.80 -22.39
CA PRO A 13 22.10 3.01 -22.11
C PRO A 13 21.86 1.79 -21.21
N ILE A 14 20.98 1.91 -20.20
CA ILE A 14 20.72 0.80 -19.27
C ILE A 14 19.87 -0.30 -19.95
N PHE A 15 18.93 0.10 -20.79
CA PHE A 15 18.11 -0.82 -21.58
C PHE A 15 18.91 -1.48 -22.70
N GLU A 16 19.91 -0.83 -23.29
CA GLU A 16 20.75 -1.44 -24.32
C GLU A 16 21.55 -2.60 -23.74
N LYS A 17 22.13 -2.41 -22.55
CA LYS A 17 22.82 -3.48 -21.82
C LYS A 17 21.88 -4.63 -21.45
N ALA A 18 20.68 -4.31 -20.98
CA ALA A 18 19.68 -5.32 -20.68
C ALA A 18 19.23 -6.09 -21.94
N GLN A 19 19.15 -5.42 -23.09
CA GLN A 19 18.79 -6.04 -24.37
C GLN A 19 19.80 -7.11 -24.79
N GLU A 20 21.09 -6.81 -24.67
CA GLU A 20 22.15 -7.77 -24.98
C GLU A 20 22.02 -9.03 -24.12
N TYR A 21 21.85 -8.86 -22.81
CA TYR A 21 21.72 -9.97 -21.87
C TYR A 21 20.47 -10.82 -22.15
N VAL A 22 19.30 -10.19 -22.29
CA VAL A 22 18.04 -10.93 -22.52
C VAL A 22 18.07 -11.62 -23.89
N ALA A 23 18.63 -10.98 -24.92
CA ALA A 23 18.80 -11.61 -26.22
C ALA A 23 19.71 -12.85 -26.14
N GLU A 24 20.83 -12.77 -25.40
CA GLU A 24 21.70 -13.92 -25.15
C GLU A 24 20.94 -15.04 -24.42
N PHE A 25 20.16 -14.70 -23.39
CA PHE A 25 19.35 -15.66 -22.64
C PHE A 25 18.42 -16.46 -23.56
N PHE A 26 17.63 -15.79 -24.41
CA PHE A 26 16.72 -16.46 -25.34
C PHE A 26 17.43 -17.17 -26.50
N SER A 27 18.66 -16.75 -26.85
CA SER A 27 19.46 -17.43 -27.88
C SER A 27 19.85 -18.86 -27.49
N GLN A 28 19.86 -19.17 -26.18
CA GLN A 28 20.12 -20.52 -25.66
C GLN A 28 18.91 -21.46 -25.72
N ARG A 29 17.86 -21.08 -26.45
CA ARG A 29 16.68 -21.92 -26.67
C ARG A 29 17.07 -23.26 -27.30
N LYS A 30 16.63 -24.35 -26.69
CA LYS A 30 16.73 -25.71 -27.21
C LYS A 30 15.33 -26.28 -27.32
N ASP A 31 14.93 -26.62 -28.55
CA ASP A 31 13.72 -27.38 -28.81
C ASP A 31 14.10 -28.85 -28.95
N LEU A 32 13.62 -29.69 -28.02
CA LEU A 32 13.86 -31.14 -27.96
C LEU A 32 12.51 -31.88 -28.03
N PRO A 33 11.86 -31.96 -29.21
CA PRO A 33 10.53 -32.55 -29.36
C PRO A 33 10.47 -34.03 -28.97
N GLU A 34 11.56 -34.78 -29.16
CA GLU A 34 11.69 -36.17 -28.75
C GLU A 34 11.62 -36.36 -27.22
N GLN A 35 11.84 -35.29 -26.45
CA GLN A 35 11.68 -35.23 -25.00
C GLN A 35 10.49 -34.36 -24.57
N GLY A 36 9.70 -33.84 -25.52
CA GLY A 36 8.59 -32.92 -25.26
C GLY A 36 9.02 -31.66 -24.49
N THR A 37 10.24 -31.17 -24.73
CA THR A 37 10.85 -30.11 -23.92
C THR A 37 11.28 -28.94 -24.79
N ILE A 38 10.89 -27.73 -24.36
CA ILE A 38 11.50 -26.48 -24.80
C ILE A 38 12.26 -25.95 -23.59
N GLU A 39 13.55 -25.74 -23.74
CA GLU A 39 14.41 -25.26 -22.66
C GLU A 39 15.04 -23.92 -23.07
N ILE A 40 15.05 -22.95 -22.16
CA ILE A 40 15.82 -21.72 -22.32
C ILE A 40 16.64 -21.56 -21.05
N PHE A 41 17.97 -21.56 -21.20
CA PHE A 41 18.92 -21.39 -20.08
C PHE A 41 18.60 -22.33 -18.89
N GLY A 42 18.46 -23.63 -19.16
CA GLY A 42 18.21 -24.65 -18.13
C GLY A 42 16.84 -24.59 -17.45
N GLN A 43 15.88 -23.85 -18.02
CA GLN A 43 14.49 -23.79 -17.53
C GLN A 43 13.54 -24.30 -18.61
N ARG A 44 12.54 -25.09 -18.21
CA ARG A 44 11.54 -25.63 -19.13
C ARG A 44 10.44 -24.61 -19.39
N TYR A 45 10.15 -24.39 -20.66
CA TYR A 45 9.07 -23.54 -21.15
C TYR A 45 7.99 -24.37 -21.83
N ILE A 46 6.80 -23.80 -21.91
CA ILE A 46 5.69 -24.31 -22.72
C ILE A 46 5.25 -23.24 -23.70
N LEU A 47 4.80 -23.66 -24.89
CA LEU A 47 4.15 -22.77 -25.84
C LEU A 47 2.65 -22.91 -25.69
N VAL A 48 1.99 -21.78 -25.44
CA VAL A 48 0.53 -21.66 -25.36
C VAL A 48 0.08 -20.66 -26.39
N ARG A 49 -1.03 -20.94 -27.09
CA ARG A 49 -1.57 -20.01 -28.07
C ARG A 49 -2.13 -18.78 -27.36
N ALA A 50 -1.74 -17.60 -27.85
CA ALA A 50 -2.16 -16.28 -27.35
C ALA A 50 -3.67 -16.16 -27.08
N SER A 51 -4.51 -16.55 -28.03
CA SER A 51 -5.97 -16.45 -27.90
C SER A 51 -6.57 -17.37 -26.83
N SER A 52 -5.89 -18.46 -26.46
CA SER A 52 -6.33 -19.34 -25.36
C SER A 52 -6.16 -18.71 -23.98
N MET A 53 -5.18 -17.82 -23.83
CA MET A 53 -4.96 -17.02 -22.62
C MET A 53 -5.59 -15.63 -22.71
N SER A 54 -6.52 -15.44 -23.65
CA SER A 54 -7.22 -14.17 -23.85
C SER A 54 -8.69 -14.45 -24.20
N VAL A 55 -9.09 -14.27 -25.46
CA VAL A 55 -10.49 -14.40 -25.92
C VAL A 55 -11.20 -15.67 -25.40
N GLU A 56 -10.59 -16.85 -25.58
CA GLU A 56 -11.25 -18.12 -25.21
C GLU A 56 -11.35 -18.31 -23.70
N PHE A 57 -10.41 -17.73 -22.94
CA PHE A 57 -10.48 -17.75 -21.49
C PHE A 57 -11.68 -16.93 -21.00
N PHE A 58 -11.86 -15.72 -21.54
CA PHE A 58 -13.03 -14.90 -21.26
C PHE A 58 -14.33 -15.63 -21.60
N GLU A 59 -14.43 -16.23 -22.79
CA GLU A 59 -15.61 -16.99 -23.19
C GLU A 59 -15.90 -18.19 -22.27
N MET A 60 -14.85 -18.90 -21.84
CA MET A 60 -14.98 -20.05 -20.95
C MET A 60 -15.52 -19.61 -19.58
N VAL A 61 -14.97 -18.54 -19.00
CA VAL A 61 -15.45 -18.00 -17.71
C VAL A 61 -16.87 -17.45 -17.84
N GLN A 62 -17.17 -16.71 -18.91
CA GLN A 62 -18.54 -16.22 -19.18
C GLN A 62 -19.57 -17.34 -19.26
N LYS A 63 -19.22 -18.49 -19.87
CA LYS A 63 -20.08 -19.68 -19.90
C LYS A 63 -20.27 -20.30 -18.52
N LEU A 64 -19.20 -20.37 -17.72
CA LEU A 64 -19.25 -20.96 -16.37
C LEU A 64 -20.05 -20.12 -15.37
N TYR A 65 -20.04 -18.80 -15.53
CA TYR A 65 -20.69 -17.83 -14.63
C TYR A 65 -21.94 -17.18 -15.27
N ALA A 66 -22.56 -17.86 -16.24
CA ALA A 66 -23.70 -17.33 -16.98
C ALA A 66 -24.92 -17.03 -16.09
N ASP A 67 -25.03 -17.69 -14.94
CA ASP A 67 -26.07 -17.50 -13.92
C ASP A 67 -25.89 -16.24 -13.06
N LYS A 68 -24.68 -15.68 -13.05
CA LYS A 68 -24.30 -14.54 -12.19
C LYS A 68 -24.25 -13.18 -12.90
N GLY A 69 -24.45 -13.18 -14.21
CA GLY A 69 -24.41 -11.98 -15.03
C GLY A 69 -23.02 -11.69 -15.61
N GLU A 70 -23.01 -10.92 -16.69
CA GLU A 70 -21.82 -10.67 -17.51
C GLU A 70 -20.71 -9.92 -16.74
N GLU A 71 -21.08 -8.95 -15.91
CA GLU A 71 -20.12 -8.14 -15.16
C GLU A 71 -19.34 -8.96 -14.12
N GLU A 72 -20.02 -9.84 -13.37
CA GLU A 72 -19.35 -10.72 -12.41
C GLU A 72 -18.42 -11.71 -13.13
N ALA A 73 -18.88 -12.31 -14.24
CA ALA A 73 -18.06 -13.23 -15.02
C ALA A 73 -16.80 -12.56 -15.60
N LEU A 74 -16.93 -11.35 -16.12
CA LEU A 74 -15.81 -10.54 -16.60
C LEU A 74 -14.83 -10.23 -15.46
N GLY A 75 -15.33 -9.82 -14.29
CA GLY A 75 -14.49 -9.54 -13.12
C GLY A 75 -13.69 -10.77 -12.65
N VAL A 76 -14.32 -11.95 -12.64
CA VAL A 76 -13.63 -13.21 -12.32
C VAL A 76 -12.54 -13.52 -13.35
N ALA A 77 -12.86 -13.41 -14.64
CA ALA A 77 -11.88 -13.69 -15.70
C ALA A 77 -10.65 -12.78 -15.60
N ARG A 78 -10.89 -11.48 -15.38
CA ARG A 78 -9.83 -10.48 -15.21
C ARG A 78 -8.96 -10.78 -13.99
N SER A 79 -9.58 -11.04 -12.85
CA SER A 79 -8.85 -11.33 -11.60
C SER A 79 -7.93 -12.53 -11.76
N LEU A 80 -8.45 -13.63 -12.32
CA LEU A 80 -7.65 -14.85 -12.54
C LEU A 80 -6.47 -14.62 -13.48
N LEU A 81 -6.70 -13.97 -14.64
CA LEU A 81 -5.62 -13.72 -15.60
C LEU A 81 -4.55 -12.78 -15.03
N PHE A 82 -4.97 -11.76 -14.28
CA PHE A 82 -4.06 -10.83 -13.63
C PHE A 82 -3.17 -11.55 -12.61
N ASP A 83 -3.76 -12.34 -11.71
CA ASP A 83 -3.04 -13.03 -10.63
C ASP A 83 -2.03 -14.06 -11.16
N ILE A 84 -2.43 -14.80 -12.20
CA ILE A 84 -1.53 -15.75 -12.89
C ILE A 84 -0.33 -14.99 -13.46
N ALA A 85 -0.58 -13.92 -14.21
CA ALA A 85 0.47 -13.14 -14.87
C ALA A 85 1.39 -12.43 -13.87
N HIS A 86 0.84 -11.89 -12.78
CA HIS A 86 1.58 -11.23 -11.71
C HIS A 86 2.54 -12.21 -11.01
N THR A 87 2.05 -13.39 -10.67
CA THR A 87 2.85 -14.45 -10.04
C THR A 87 3.98 -14.91 -10.95
N MET A 88 3.69 -15.11 -12.25
CA MET A 88 4.70 -15.46 -13.26
C MET A 88 5.80 -14.39 -13.32
N ALA A 89 5.43 -13.12 -13.35
CA ALA A 89 6.37 -12.03 -13.47
C ALA A 89 7.29 -11.87 -12.25
N ILE A 90 6.80 -12.08 -11.04
CA ILE A 90 7.66 -12.06 -9.84
C ILE A 90 8.73 -13.16 -9.93
N ALA A 91 8.33 -14.37 -10.36
CA ALA A 91 9.26 -15.49 -10.50
C ALA A 91 10.32 -15.21 -11.58
N ASP A 92 9.89 -14.70 -12.73
CA ASP A 92 10.78 -14.33 -13.83
C ASP A 92 11.72 -13.18 -13.43
N ALA A 93 11.19 -12.10 -12.83
CA ALA A 93 11.98 -10.95 -12.39
C ALA A 93 13.06 -11.35 -11.37
N ARG A 94 12.74 -12.24 -10.44
CA ARG A 94 13.69 -12.78 -9.47
C ARG A 94 14.80 -13.58 -10.15
N SER A 95 14.42 -14.53 -11.01
CA SER A 95 15.36 -15.36 -11.77
C SER A 95 16.31 -14.50 -12.61
N PHE A 96 15.78 -13.47 -13.27
CA PHE A 96 16.60 -12.54 -14.06
C PHE A 96 17.53 -11.70 -13.19
N ALA A 97 17.03 -11.10 -12.11
CA ALA A 97 17.85 -10.27 -11.23
C ALA A 97 19.04 -11.04 -10.64
N GLU A 98 18.81 -12.29 -10.21
CA GLU A 98 19.84 -13.18 -9.67
C GLU A 98 20.92 -13.50 -10.73
N ARG A 99 20.52 -13.83 -11.95
CA ARG A 99 21.44 -14.24 -13.03
C ARG A 99 22.17 -13.06 -13.68
N MET A 100 21.54 -11.89 -13.77
CA MET A 100 22.16 -10.66 -14.26
C MET A 100 23.09 -10.01 -13.22
N HIS A 101 23.05 -10.46 -11.96
CA HIS A 101 23.74 -9.84 -10.83
C HIS A 101 23.41 -8.35 -10.67
N VAL A 102 22.15 -7.98 -10.90
CA VAL A 102 21.67 -6.59 -10.76
C VAL A 102 20.89 -6.42 -9.48
N THR A 103 21.22 -5.37 -8.73
CA THR A 103 20.58 -5.08 -7.44
C THR A 103 19.75 -3.81 -7.48
N ASP A 104 20.11 -2.84 -8.31
CA ASP A 104 19.39 -1.56 -8.37
C ASP A 104 18.04 -1.70 -9.08
N PRO A 105 16.99 -0.96 -8.65
CA PRO A 105 15.64 -1.11 -9.18
C PRO A 105 15.50 -0.83 -10.68
N ILE A 106 16.22 0.17 -11.21
CA ILE A 106 16.09 0.58 -12.61
C ILE A 106 16.75 -0.46 -13.53
N SER A 107 17.89 -1.04 -13.15
CA SER A 107 18.48 -2.16 -13.90
C SER A 107 17.56 -3.37 -13.90
N LYS A 108 16.92 -3.70 -12.77
CA LYS A 108 15.92 -4.78 -12.71
C LYS A 108 14.72 -4.51 -13.61
N LEU A 109 14.19 -3.28 -13.59
CA LEU A 109 13.11 -2.85 -14.48
C LEU A 109 13.49 -3.02 -15.95
N SER A 110 14.73 -2.65 -16.32
CA SER A 110 15.16 -2.58 -17.72
C SER A 110 15.07 -3.90 -18.50
N ALA A 111 15.18 -5.03 -17.81
CA ALA A 111 15.02 -6.35 -18.42
C ALA A 111 13.56 -6.74 -18.68
N GLY A 112 12.60 -6.18 -17.93
CA GLY A 112 11.18 -6.58 -18.01
C GLY A 112 10.56 -6.32 -19.38
N PRO A 113 10.54 -5.08 -19.89
CA PRO A 113 10.03 -4.76 -21.22
C PRO A 113 10.65 -5.58 -22.37
N ILE A 114 11.92 -5.95 -22.20
CA ILE A 114 12.67 -6.73 -23.20
C ILE A 114 12.28 -8.20 -23.13
N GLN A 115 12.15 -8.75 -21.92
CA GLN A 115 11.59 -10.08 -21.65
C GLN A 115 10.18 -10.19 -22.25
N PHE A 116 9.32 -9.18 -22.06
CA PHE A 116 7.97 -9.10 -22.64
C PHE A 116 7.99 -9.30 -24.16
N ALA A 117 8.88 -8.59 -24.85
CA ALA A 117 8.99 -8.66 -26.30
C ALA A 117 9.47 -10.04 -26.76
N HIS A 118 10.49 -10.61 -26.11
CA HIS A 118 11.00 -11.95 -26.44
C HIS A 118 10.00 -13.08 -26.12
N ALA A 119 9.22 -12.93 -25.05
CA ALA A 119 8.17 -13.88 -24.67
C ALA A 119 6.91 -13.76 -25.54
N GLY A 120 6.81 -12.71 -26.36
CA GLY A 120 5.65 -12.46 -27.23
C GLY A 120 4.44 -11.89 -26.49
N PHE A 121 4.63 -11.27 -25.32
CA PHE A 121 3.56 -10.61 -24.57
C PHE A 121 3.20 -9.26 -25.21
N ALA A 122 4.19 -8.37 -25.27
CA ALA A 122 4.02 -7.08 -25.91
C ALA A 122 5.34 -6.39 -26.26
N PHE A 123 5.23 -5.37 -27.09
CA PHE A 123 6.24 -4.32 -27.20
C PHE A 123 5.90 -3.18 -26.24
N VAL A 124 6.90 -2.61 -25.56
CA VAL A 124 6.68 -1.53 -24.58
C VAL A 124 7.32 -0.23 -25.06
N ASP A 125 6.55 0.86 -24.99
CA ASP A 125 6.98 2.22 -25.27
C ASP A 125 6.80 3.07 -24.00
N ILE A 126 7.90 3.35 -23.29
CA ILE A 126 7.89 4.07 -22.01
C ILE A 126 7.86 5.58 -22.27
N SER A 127 6.90 6.29 -21.69
CA SER A 127 6.81 7.75 -21.79
C SER A 127 7.91 8.45 -20.99
N ALA A 128 8.37 9.60 -21.51
CA ALA A 128 9.29 10.51 -20.81
C ALA A 128 8.69 11.14 -19.53
N GLU A 129 7.37 11.08 -19.36
CA GLU A 129 6.67 11.54 -18.14
C GLU A 129 6.81 10.56 -16.96
N SER A 130 7.35 9.37 -17.21
CA SER A 130 7.56 8.33 -16.21
C SER A 130 8.59 8.72 -15.15
N ARG A 131 8.29 8.40 -13.89
CA ARG A 131 9.10 8.66 -12.70
C ARG A 131 9.11 7.39 -11.81
N PRO A 132 9.86 6.36 -12.19
CA PRO A 132 9.93 5.13 -11.41
C PRO A 132 10.81 5.33 -10.15
N THR A 133 10.19 5.45 -8.98
CA THR A 133 10.84 5.62 -7.67
C THR A 133 10.57 4.42 -6.74
N PRO A 134 11.46 4.08 -5.80
CA PRO A 134 11.28 2.95 -4.89
C PRO A 134 10.37 3.30 -3.68
N ASP A 135 9.28 4.01 -3.92
CA ASP A 135 8.36 4.52 -2.90
C ASP A 135 6.92 4.68 -3.46
N GLU A 136 6.00 5.22 -2.65
CA GLU A 136 4.60 5.41 -3.04
C GLU A 136 4.40 6.44 -4.17
N ASP A 137 5.42 7.24 -4.50
CA ASP A 137 5.37 8.21 -5.60
C ASP A 137 5.77 7.58 -6.95
N PHE A 138 6.00 6.26 -6.99
CA PHE A 138 6.25 5.52 -8.24
C PHE A 138 5.16 5.84 -9.27
N TYR A 139 5.60 6.25 -10.45
CA TYR A 139 4.73 6.51 -11.58
C TYR A 139 5.38 6.02 -12.88
N LEU A 140 4.71 5.13 -13.59
CA LEU A 140 5.13 4.69 -14.92
C LEU A 140 3.97 4.84 -15.90
N LEU A 141 4.22 5.56 -17.00
CA LEU A 141 3.28 5.75 -18.10
C LEU A 141 3.88 5.10 -19.34
N TYR A 142 3.16 4.15 -19.93
CA TYR A 142 3.70 3.39 -21.06
C TYR A 142 2.59 2.87 -21.98
N ASP A 143 2.98 2.62 -23.23
CA ASP A 143 2.10 2.15 -24.29
C ASP A 143 2.56 0.79 -24.82
N HIS A 144 1.59 -0.08 -25.13
CA HIS A 144 1.80 -1.31 -25.87
C HIS A 144 1.21 -1.16 -27.28
N PRO A 145 2.03 -0.86 -28.31
CA PRO A 145 1.55 -0.85 -29.69
C PRO A 145 1.20 -2.26 -30.20
N PHE A 146 1.87 -3.29 -29.67
CA PHE A 146 1.67 -4.69 -30.06
C PHE A 146 1.44 -5.50 -28.79
N SER A 147 0.19 -5.75 -28.40
CA SER A 147 -0.16 -6.59 -27.24
C SER A 147 -0.86 -7.84 -27.73
N PHE A 148 -0.39 -9.01 -27.27
CA PHE A 148 -0.97 -10.29 -27.68
C PHE A 148 -2.46 -10.40 -27.34
N GLU A 149 -2.90 -9.77 -26.24
CA GLU A 149 -4.29 -9.78 -25.81
C GLU A 149 -5.13 -8.95 -26.78
N SER A 150 -4.77 -7.67 -26.99
CA SER A 150 -5.52 -6.84 -27.94
C SER A 150 -5.50 -7.40 -29.36
N ASP A 151 -4.37 -7.95 -29.80
CA ASP A 151 -4.23 -8.56 -31.13
C ASP A 151 -5.09 -9.81 -31.26
N SER A 152 -5.20 -10.62 -30.20
CA SER A 152 -6.09 -11.79 -30.17
C SER A 152 -7.56 -11.41 -30.30
N TRP A 153 -8.00 -10.34 -29.64
CA TRP A 153 -9.37 -9.84 -29.73
C TRP A 153 -9.68 -9.28 -31.12
N LEU A 154 -8.78 -8.47 -31.67
CA LEU A 154 -8.91 -7.93 -33.03
C LEU A 154 -8.93 -9.04 -34.08
N ALA A 155 -8.04 -10.04 -33.97
CA ALA A 155 -8.01 -11.19 -34.88
C ALA A 155 -9.28 -12.05 -34.80
N ALA A 156 -9.93 -12.10 -33.64
CA ALA A 156 -11.21 -12.77 -33.46
C ALA A 156 -12.42 -11.94 -33.98
N GLY A 157 -12.20 -10.72 -34.48
CA GLY A 157 -13.26 -9.82 -34.92
C GLY A 157 -14.17 -9.35 -33.77
N LYS A 158 -13.67 -9.38 -32.53
CA LYS A 158 -14.43 -8.95 -31.35
C LYS A 158 -14.14 -7.50 -31.02
N THR A 159 -15.20 -6.76 -30.72
CA THR A 159 -15.12 -5.42 -30.12
C THR A 159 -15.51 -5.48 -28.66
N THR A 160 -15.02 -4.52 -27.89
CA THR A 160 -15.25 -4.42 -26.45
C THR A 160 -15.34 -2.96 -26.05
N ASP A 161 -16.08 -2.67 -24.99
CA ASP A 161 -16.11 -1.35 -24.36
C ASP A 161 -15.10 -1.23 -23.20
N PHE A 162 -14.39 -2.31 -22.87
CA PHE A 162 -13.44 -2.40 -21.76
C PHE A 162 -12.02 -2.80 -22.22
N PRO A 163 -10.97 -2.41 -21.48
CA PRO A 163 -9.59 -2.81 -21.78
C PRO A 163 -9.34 -4.30 -21.52
N VAL A 164 -8.65 -5.00 -22.44
CA VAL A 164 -8.51 -6.47 -22.44
C VAL A 164 -7.11 -6.98 -22.11
N CYS A 165 -6.12 -6.10 -21.97
CA CYS A 165 -4.73 -6.48 -21.80
C CYS A 165 -4.40 -6.73 -20.31
N VAL A 166 -5.11 -7.68 -19.72
CA VAL A 166 -5.12 -7.96 -18.29
C VAL A 166 -3.84 -8.68 -17.87
N MET A 167 -3.41 -9.68 -18.64
CA MET A 167 -2.15 -10.37 -18.36
C MET A 167 -0.96 -9.44 -18.53
N ASN A 168 -1.00 -8.53 -19.49
CA ASN A 168 0.00 -7.48 -19.64
C ASN A 168 0.08 -6.60 -18.38
N ALA A 169 -1.07 -6.17 -17.85
CA ALA A 169 -1.13 -5.41 -16.60
C ALA A 169 -0.56 -6.22 -15.41
N GLY A 170 -0.98 -7.47 -15.25
CA GLY A 170 -0.53 -8.35 -14.18
C GLY A 170 0.97 -8.60 -14.22
N TYR A 171 1.48 -8.98 -15.38
CA TYR A 171 2.90 -9.27 -15.55
C TYR A 171 3.76 -8.02 -15.31
N ALA A 172 3.38 -6.86 -15.87
CA ALA A 172 4.12 -5.62 -15.66
C ALA A 172 4.14 -5.22 -14.17
N SER A 173 3.01 -5.36 -13.49
CA SER A 173 2.86 -5.09 -12.06
C SER A 173 3.79 -5.98 -11.21
N GLY A 174 3.77 -7.29 -11.43
CA GLY A 174 4.59 -8.23 -10.66
C GLY A 174 6.10 -8.03 -10.88
N TRP A 175 6.50 -7.73 -12.12
CA TRP A 175 7.90 -7.43 -12.44
C TRP A 175 8.39 -6.17 -11.71
N CYS A 176 7.60 -5.09 -11.77
CA CYS A 176 7.97 -3.82 -11.15
C CYS A 176 7.90 -3.91 -9.62
N GLU A 177 6.90 -4.59 -9.05
CA GLU A 177 6.81 -4.81 -7.60
C GLU A 177 8.08 -5.53 -7.08
N HIS A 178 8.55 -6.56 -7.78
CA HIS A 178 9.81 -7.22 -7.43
C HIS A 178 11.02 -6.29 -7.60
N SER A 179 11.03 -5.47 -8.65
CA SER A 179 12.16 -4.60 -8.99
C SER A 179 12.34 -3.47 -7.97
N PHE A 180 11.25 -2.84 -7.53
CA PHE A 180 11.26 -1.66 -6.66
C PHE A 180 11.00 -1.96 -5.19
N GLY A 181 10.49 -3.16 -4.86
CA GLY A 181 10.21 -3.56 -3.48
C GLY A 181 9.01 -2.86 -2.85
N VAL A 182 8.14 -2.27 -3.68
CA VAL A 182 6.89 -1.62 -3.26
C VAL A 182 5.70 -2.23 -4.01
N PRO A 183 4.50 -2.27 -3.42
CA PRO A 183 3.30 -2.74 -4.12
C PRO A 183 3.02 -1.87 -5.34
N LEU A 184 2.83 -2.47 -6.51
CA LEU A 184 2.53 -1.75 -7.75
C LEU A 184 1.41 -2.41 -8.52
N VAL A 185 0.58 -1.58 -9.16
CA VAL A 185 -0.52 -2.03 -10.02
C VAL A 185 -0.53 -1.21 -11.30
N ALA A 186 -0.60 -1.91 -12.43
CA ALA A 186 -0.82 -1.33 -13.75
C ALA A 186 -2.32 -1.36 -14.09
N THR A 187 -2.79 -0.24 -14.63
CA THR A 187 -4.17 -0.06 -15.07
C THR A 187 -4.17 0.36 -16.53
N GLU A 188 -4.83 -0.42 -17.38
CA GLU A 188 -5.02 -0.10 -18.80
C GLU A 188 -6.17 0.92 -18.94
N ILE A 189 -5.90 2.07 -19.55
CA ILE A 189 -6.87 3.15 -19.74
C ILE A 189 -7.30 3.32 -21.21
N LEU A 190 -6.46 2.91 -22.16
CA LEU A 190 -6.76 2.83 -23.60
C LEU A 190 -6.43 1.43 -24.08
N CYS A 191 -7.17 0.92 -25.06
CA CYS A 191 -6.97 -0.42 -25.57
C CYS A 191 -7.31 -0.51 -27.06
N ARG A 192 -6.41 -1.12 -27.84
CA ARG A 192 -6.65 -1.33 -29.28
C ARG A 192 -7.91 -2.14 -29.57
N ALA A 193 -8.29 -3.07 -28.69
CA ALA A 193 -9.53 -3.84 -28.83
C ALA A 193 -10.82 -2.99 -28.66
N LYS A 194 -10.71 -1.80 -28.03
CA LYS A 194 -11.77 -0.79 -27.95
C LYS A 194 -11.81 0.14 -29.17
N GLY A 195 -10.79 0.09 -30.02
CA GLY A 195 -10.60 0.99 -31.16
C GLY A 195 -9.59 2.11 -30.94
N ASP A 196 -8.84 2.11 -29.84
CA ASP A 196 -7.72 3.03 -29.63
C ASP A 196 -6.52 2.69 -30.53
N ASP A 197 -5.62 3.65 -30.77
CA ASP A 197 -4.41 3.44 -31.59
C ASP A 197 -3.39 2.48 -30.93
N HIS A 198 -3.35 2.48 -29.60
CA HIS A 198 -2.45 1.67 -28.78
C HIS A 198 -3.10 1.35 -27.42
N CYS A 199 -2.53 0.36 -26.72
CA CYS A 199 -2.95 0.03 -25.37
C CYS A 199 -2.12 0.86 -24.38
N ARG A 200 -2.75 1.76 -23.61
CA ARG A 200 -2.04 2.67 -22.69
C ARG A 200 -2.25 2.26 -21.25
N PHE A 201 -1.16 2.25 -20.48
CA PHE A 201 -1.16 1.88 -19.07
C PHE A 201 -0.59 2.99 -18.20
N ILE A 202 -1.18 3.12 -17.02
CA ILE A 202 -0.60 3.86 -15.89
C ILE A 202 -0.32 2.84 -14.81
N MET A 203 0.90 2.83 -14.29
CA MET A 203 1.29 2.01 -13.14
C MET A 203 1.73 2.91 -11.99
N ALA A 204 1.21 2.59 -10.81
CA ALA A 204 1.51 3.32 -9.58
C ALA A 204 1.26 2.43 -8.35
N HIS A 205 1.56 2.97 -7.18
CA HIS A 205 1.16 2.36 -5.93
C HIS A 205 -0.39 2.24 -5.84
N PRO A 206 -0.95 1.12 -5.31
CA PRO A 206 -2.39 0.91 -5.21
C PRO A 206 -3.16 2.03 -4.49
N THR A 207 -2.54 2.72 -3.52
CA THR A 207 -3.18 3.84 -2.80
C THR A 207 -3.16 5.16 -3.60
N ARG A 208 -2.41 5.23 -4.70
CA ARG A 208 -2.17 6.47 -5.47
C ARG A 208 -2.64 6.37 -6.92
N ILE A 209 -2.86 5.17 -7.44
CA ILE A 209 -3.21 4.91 -8.85
C ILE A 209 -4.46 5.68 -9.32
N GLU A 210 -5.53 5.73 -8.51
CA GLU A 210 -6.74 6.50 -8.84
C GLU A 210 -6.44 7.99 -9.01
N GLY A 211 -5.63 8.56 -8.10
CA GLY A 211 -5.24 9.96 -8.15
C GLY A 211 -4.43 10.28 -9.40
N PHE A 212 -3.44 9.46 -9.71
CA PHE A 212 -2.60 9.64 -10.90
C PHE A 212 -3.37 9.49 -12.22
N ILE A 213 -4.31 8.54 -12.32
CA ILE A 213 -5.19 8.42 -13.48
C ILE A 213 -6.05 9.68 -13.61
N ALA A 214 -6.64 10.16 -12.51
CA ALA A 214 -7.46 11.36 -12.52
C ALA A 214 -6.66 12.61 -12.95
N ASP A 215 -5.44 12.78 -12.43
CA ASP A 215 -4.53 13.86 -12.83
C ASP A 215 -4.19 13.80 -14.33
N TYR A 216 -3.86 12.60 -14.81
CA TYR A 216 -3.54 12.36 -16.21
C TYR A 216 -4.70 12.73 -17.14
N LEU A 217 -5.91 12.28 -16.82
CA LEU A 217 -7.12 12.59 -17.61
C LEU A 217 -7.48 14.08 -17.53
N ARG A 218 -7.30 14.74 -16.37
CA ARG A 218 -7.51 16.19 -16.25
C ARG A 218 -6.58 16.99 -17.14
N ALA A 219 -5.32 16.57 -17.26
CA ALA A 219 -4.35 17.22 -18.14
C ALA A 219 -4.68 17.04 -19.64
N GLN A 220 -5.52 16.06 -19.99
CA GLN A 220 -5.88 15.74 -21.38
C GLN A 220 -7.42 15.64 -21.57
N PRO A 221 -8.15 16.78 -21.61
CA PRO A 221 -9.60 16.79 -21.67
C PRO A 221 -10.20 16.09 -22.90
N GLY A 222 -9.47 16.05 -24.02
CA GLY A 222 -9.87 15.28 -25.21
C GLY A 222 -9.87 13.78 -24.95
N LEU A 223 -8.83 13.28 -24.28
CA LEU A 223 -8.68 11.87 -23.92
C LEU A 223 -9.68 11.45 -22.83
N ALA A 224 -9.92 12.33 -21.86
CA ALA A 224 -10.88 12.08 -20.77
C ALA A 224 -12.30 11.76 -21.27
N LYS A 225 -12.70 12.29 -22.44
CA LYS A 225 -13.98 11.97 -23.06
C LYS A 225 -14.02 10.57 -23.69
N HIS A 226 -12.85 10.02 -24.03
CA HIS A 226 -12.71 8.71 -24.67
C HIS A 226 -12.52 7.58 -23.66
N VAL A 227 -11.87 7.87 -22.52
CA VAL A 227 -11.71 6.91 -21.41
C VAL A 227 -13.00 6.81 -20.60
N THR A 228 -13.95 6.02 -21.10
CA THR A 228 -15.26 5.81 -20.47
C THR A 228 -15.27 4.66 -19.46
N ARG A 229 -14.41 3.66 -19.64
CA ARG A 229 -14.33 2.45 -18.81
C ARG A 229 -12.89 1.96 -18.71
N TYR A 230 -12.42 1.79 -17.49
CA TYR A 230 -11.20 1.09 -17.09
C TYR A 230 -11.45 0.43 -15.73
N GLU A 231 -10.61 -0.54 -15.38
CA GLU A 231 -10.69 -1.25 -14.12
C GLU A 231 -9.30 -1.27 -13.49
N ILE A 232 -9.20 -0.90 -12.22
CA ILE A 232 -7.97 -1.05 -11.46
C ILE A 232 -7.96 -2.49 -10.94
N PRO A 233 -7.03 -3.35 -11.39
CA PRO A 233 -7.01 -4.73 -10.96
C PRO A 233 -6.90 -4.85 -9.43
N GLY A 234 -7.78 -5.66 -8.85
CA GLY A 234 -7.81 -5.93 -7.41
C GLY A 234 -6.68 -6.87 -7.00
N PHE A 235 -5.43 -6.42 -6.98
CA PHE A 235 -4.30 -7.22 -6.52
C PHE A 235 -4.35 -7.44 -5.00
N PHE A 236 -4.77 -8.61 -4.51
CA PHE A 236 -4.87 -8.93 -3.07
C PHE A 236 -5.38 -7.77 -2.19
N SER A 237 -6.20 -6.88 -2.78
CA SER A 237 -6.31 -5.48 -2.35
C SER A 237 -7.12 -5.35 -1.07
N ARG A 238 -7.88 -6.39 -0.73
CA ARG A 238 -8.48 -6.54 0.58
C ARG A 238 -7.47 -7.03 1.61
N LYS A 239 -6.73 -8.11 1.33
CA LYS A 239 -5.89 -8.77 2.32
C LYS A 239 -4.64 -7.99 2.68
N LYS A 240 -3.95 -7.34 1.71
CA LYS A 240 -2.74 -6.55 2.02
C LYS A 240 -3.08 -5.25 2.75
N ILE A 241 -4.20 -4.61 2.41
CA ILE A 241 -4.70 -3.45 3.17
C ILE A 241 -5.24 -3.88 4.54
N GLU A 242 -5.94 -5.02 4.64
CA GLU A 242 -6.36 -5.60 5.92
C GLU A 242 -5.14 -6.00 6.78
N ASP A 243 -4.10 -6.58 6.20
CA ASP A 243 -2.88 -7.00 6.89
C ASP A 243 -2.04 -5.78 7.30
N GLU A 244 -1.94 -4.74 6.48
CA GLU A 244 -1.29 -3.46 6.84
C GLU A 244 -2.08 -2.72 7.92
N LEU A 245 -3.41 -2.71 7.82
CA LEU A 245 -4.29 -2.15 8.85
C LEU A 245 -4.16 -2.94 10.15
N ALA A 246 -4.17 -4.27 10.08
CA ALA A 246 -4.03 -5.16 11.23
C ALA A 246 -2.65 -5.03 11.87
N ALA A 247 -1.57 -4.98 11.09
CA ALA A 247 -0.22 -4.78 11.57
C ALA A 247 -0.07 -3.41 12.25
N ARG A 248 -0.67 -2.36 11.68
CA ARG A 248 -0.66 -1.01 12.28
C ARG A 248 -1.49 -0.94 13.56
N GLU A 249 -2.64 -1.62 13.60
CA GLU A 249 -3.46 -1.76 14.81
C GLU A 249 -2.74 -2.56 15.89
N GLU A 250 -2.07 -3.65 15.53
CA GLU A 250 -1.29 -4.47 16.44
C GLU A 250 -0.09 -3.71 17.01
N GLN A 251 0.64 -2.98 16.17
CA GLN A 251 1.76 -2.15 16.62
C GLN A 251 1.29 -1.03 17.57
N TYR A 252 0.19 -0.35 17.24
CA TYR A 252 -0.42 0.65 18.13
C TYR A 252 -0.85 0.03 19.45
N ARG A 253 -1.57 -1.11 19.41
CA ARG A 253 -2.03 -1.82 20.60
C ARG A 253 -0.85 -2.23 21.47
N GLY A 254 0.19 -2.80 20.87
CA GLY A 254 1.41 -3.19 21.57
C GLY A 254 2.08 -2.03 22.29
N ILE A 255 2.26 -0.87 21.62
CA ILE A 255 2.85 0.33 22.25
C ILE A 255 1.96 0.85 23.39
N PHE A 256 0.66 0.94 23.16
CA PHE A 256 -0.29 1.49 24.14
C PHE A 256 -0.38 0.61 25.38
N GLU A 257 -0.49 -0.71 25.20
CA GLU A 257 -0.61 -1.70 26.28
C GLU A 257 0.71 -1.90 27.03
N ALA A 258 1.85 -1.92 26.34
CA ALA A 258 3.17 -2.13 26.96
C ALA A 258 3.76 -0.85 27.59
N SER A 259 3.17 0.32 27.35
CA SER A 259 3.63 1.58 27.94
C SER A 259 3.57 1.54 29.46
N THR A 260 4.69 1.85 30.11
CA THR A 260 4.77 1.98 31.58
C THR A 260 4.16 3.29 32.08
N ASN A 261 4.02 4.30 31.21
CA ASN A 261 3.29 5.51 31.56
C ASN A 261 1.79 5.27 31.53
N THR A 262 1.06 5.94 32.42
CA THR A 262 -0.40 5.89 32.44
C THR A 262 -0.95 6.66 31.24
N LEU A 263 -1.55 5.94 30.30
CA LEU A 263 -2.13 6.50 29.08
C LEU A 263 -3.66 6.40 29.12
N ILE A 264 -4.33 7.52 28.90
CA ILE A 264 -5.80 7.61 28.80
C ILE A 264 -6.16 8.43 27.57
N ILE A 265 -7.08 7.91 26.75
CA ILE A 265 -7.69 8.61 25.64
C ILE A 265 -9.09 9.04 26.05
N VAL A 266 -9.40 10.33 25.88
CA VAL A 266 -10.74 10.89 26.13
C VAL A 266 -11.33 11.53 24.88
N ASP A 267 -12.65 11.63 24.83
CA ASP A 267 -13.35 12.46 23.86
C ASP A 267 -13.42 13.93 24.32
N ASP A 268 -14.01 14.79 23.49
CA ASP A 268 -14.11 16.23 23.79
C ASP A 268 -15.04 16.54 24.99
N ALA A 269 -15.89 15.59 25.40
CA ALA A 269 -16.72 15.72 26.59
C ALA A 269 -15.95 15.35 27.88
N GLY A 270 -14.84 14.62 27.76
CA GLY A 270 -14.04 14.15 28.88
C GLY A 270 -14.33 12.70 29.27
N ALA A 271 -15.14 11.98 28.50
CA ALA A 271 -15.40 10.57 28.71
C ALA A 271 -14.20 9.73 28.24
N ILE A 272 -13.79 8.77 29.06
CA ILE A 272 -12.67 7.88 28.75
C ILE A 272 -13.07 6.91 27.64
N VAL A 273 -12.38 7.01 26.51
CA VAL A 273 -12.58 6.13 25.35
C VAL A 273 -11.70 4.88 25.48
N HIS A 274 -10.48 5.03 26.00
CA HIS A 274 -9.51 3.94 26.16
C HIS A 274 -8.54 4.28 27.31
N ALA A 275 -8.17 3.29 28.11
CA ALA A 275 -7.11 3.40 29.12
C ALA A 275 -6.19 2.18 29.05
N ASN A 276 -4.88 2.38 29.20
CA ASN A 276 -3.91 1.27 29.16
C ASN A 276 -3.82 0.53 30.51
N PRO A 277 -3.13 -0.63 30.59
CA PRO A 277 -2.95 -1.37 31.84
C PRO A 277 -2.29 -0.54 32.96
N ALA A 278 -1.35 0.35 32.63
CA ALA A 278 -0.74 1.25 33.62
C ALA A 278 -1.77 2.21 34.26
N ALA A 279 -2.79 2.66 33.51
CA ALA A 279 -3.89 3.43 34.07
C ALA A 279 -4.74 2.61 35.05
N SER A 280 -5.02 1.35 34.71
CA SER A 280 -5.73 0.41 35.58
C SER A 280 -4.99 0.21 36.91
N LEU A 281 -3.66 0.01 36.84
CA LEU A 281 -2.81 -0.12 38.02
C LEU A 281 -2.80 1.14 38.90
N LEU A 282 -2.69 2.33 38.29
CA LEU A 282 -2.64 3.59 39.04
C LEU A 282 -3.98 3.89 39.73
N PHE A 283 -5.09 3.79 38.99
CA PHE A 283 -6.41 4.18 39.48
C PHE A 283 -7.18 3.06 40.19
N GLY A 284 -6.74 1.80 40.07
CA GLY A 284 -7.37 0.65 40.73
C GLY A 284 -8.73 0.26 40.16
N TYR A 285 -8.97 0.59 38.89
CA TYR A 285 -10.17 0.20 38.12
C TYR A 285 -9.72 -0.64 36.95
N ALA A 286 -10.46 -1.71 36.61
CA ALA A 286 -10.19 -2.44 35.38
C ALA A 286 -10.30 -1.51 34.16
N THR A 287 -9.55 -1.79 33.09
CA THR A 287 -9.58 -0.99 31.85
C THR A 287 -11.00 -0.86 31.29
N ASP A 288 -11.82 -1.90 31.42
CA ASP A 288 -13.23 -1.90 31.01
C ASP A 288 -14.12 -1.05 31.93
N GLU A 289 -13.80 -0.95 33.21
CA GLU A 289 -14.50 -0.07 34.15
C GLU A 289 -14.13 1.40 33.92
N LEU A 290 -12.89 1.67 33.52
CA LEU A 290 -12.43 3.01 33.14
C LEU A 290 -13.11 3.48 31.85
N ARG A 291 -13.42 2.58 30.92
CA ARG A 291 -14.07 2.94 29.66
C ARG A 291 -15.48 3.48 29.91
N GLY A 292 -15.77 4.65 29.33
CA GLY A 292 -17.01 5.40 29.54
C GLY A 292 -17.08 6.16 30.86
N MET A 293 -16.08 6.04 31.74
CA MET A 293 -16.00 6.84 32.96
C MET A 293 -15.61 8.28 32.59
N GLU A 294 -16.27 9.25 33.23
CA GLU A 294 -15.85 10.66 33.16
C GLU A 294 -14.50 10.82 33.84
N LEU A 295 -13.52 11.40 33.13
CA LEU A 295 -12.17 11.64 33.68
C LEU A 295 -12.23 12.46 34.97
N GLY A 296 -13.25 13.32 35.13
CA GLY A 296 -13.45 14.14 36.32
C GLY A 296 -13.80 13.36 37.58
N ARG A 297 -14.07 12.05 37.48
CA ARG A 297 -14.18 11.17 38.65
C ARG A 297 -12.81 10.80 39.23
N LEU A 298 -11.76 10.85 38.40
CA LEU A 298 -10.40 10.51 38.78
C LEU A 298 -9.62 11.77 39.14
N VAL A 299 -9.72 12.83 38.34
CA VAL A 299 -9.01 14.10 38.58
C VAL A 299 -9.86 15.02 39.45
N LEU A 300 -9.34 15.35 40.63
CA LEU A 300 -10.05 16.11 41.67
C LEU A 300 -9.92 17.63 41.54
N ASP A 301 -9.15 18.12 40.57
CA ASP A 301 -9.00 19.55 40.31
C ASP A 301 -10.21 20.09 39.50
N PRO A 302 -11.05 20.95 40.10
CA PRO A 302 -12.23 21.49 39.42
C PRO A 302 -11.89 22.42 38.24
N THR A 303 -10.69 23.00 38.23
CA THR A 303 -10.24 23.94 37.20
C THR A 303 -9.53 23.25 36.04
N PHE A 304 -9.11 22.00 36.22
CA PHE A 304 -8.36 21.23 35.24
C PHE A 304 -9.05 21.21 33.88
N PHE A 305 -10.33 20.83 33.82
CA PHE A 305 -11.05 20.69 32.54
C PHE A 305 -11.24 22.02 31.81
N ALA A 306 -11.40 23.13 32.53
CA ALA A 306 -11.50 24.45 31.91
C ALA A 306 -10.16 24.87 31.29
N ASN A 307 -9.09 24.78 32.07
CA ASN A 307 -7.73 25.12 31.63
C ASN A 307 -7.22 24.19 30.51
N PHE A 308 -7.56 22.91 30.61
CA PHE A 308 -7.21 21.88 29.64
C PHE A 308 -7.89 22.15 28.29
N ARG A 309 -9.20 22.43 28.27
CA ARG A 309 -9.94 22.75 27.04
C ARG A 309 -9.42 24.01 26.36
N GLU A 310 -9.15 25.05 27.13
CA GLU A 310 -8.63 26.32 26.61
C GLU A 310 -7.26 26.12 25.94
N ARG A 311 -6.30 25.50 26.64
CA ARG A 311 -4.95 25.26 26.09
C ARG A 311 -4.96 24.32 24.90
N MET A 312 -5.80 23.29 24.90
CA MET A 312 -5.99 22.41 23.75
C MET A 312 -6.56 23.14 22.53
N ALA A 313 -7.47 24.10 22.73
CA ALA A 313 -8.01 24.90 21.64
C ALA A 313 -6.97 25.88 21.05
N GLN A 314 -6.09 26.44 21.88
CA GLN A 314 -5.10 27.43 21.45
C GLN A 314 -3.83 26.81 20.85
N ALA A 315 -3.34 25.69 21.42
CA ALA A 315 -2.01 25.15 21.12
C ALA A 315 -2.00 23.65 20.75
N GLY A 316 -3.14 22.96 20.79
CA GLY A 316 -3.24 21.52 20.50
C GLY A 316 -2.53 20.59 21.49
N THR A 317 -1.96 21.15 22.56
CA THR A 317 -1.20 20.44 23.60
C THR A 317 -1.50 21.03 24.98
N TYR A 318 -1.25 20.24 26.03
CA TYR A 318 -1.40 20.65 27.42
C TYR A 318 -0.27 20.08 28.28
N GLN A 319 0.18 20.86 29.26
CA GLN A 319 1.04 20.40 30.35
C GLN A 319 0.62 21.05 31.66
N GLY A 320 0.53 20.26 32.73
CA GLY A 320 0.16 20.74 34.07
C GLY A 320 0.32 19.66 35.13
N GLU A 321 0.09 20.02 36.39
CA GLU A 321 0.03 19.09 37.53
C GLU A 321 -1.39 19.02 38.05
N VAL A 322 -1.85 17.84 38.46
CA VAL A 322 -3.18 17.62 39.02
C VAL A 322 -3.11 16.73 40.26
N VAL A 323 -4.15 16.80 41.09
CA VAL A 323 -4.40 15.80 42.12
C VAL A 323 -5.49 14.86 41.63
N ALA A 324 -5.23 13.57 41.71
CA ALA A 324 -6.17 12.53 41.29
C ALA A 324 -6.41 11.50 42.40
N THR A 325 -7.46 10.70 42.26
CA THR A 325 -7.86 9.66 43.22
C THR A 325 -8.09 8.33 42.55
N SER A 326 -7.84 7.25 43.30
CA SER A 326 -8.13 5.87 42.88
C SER A 326 -9.43 5.35 43.48
N ARG A 327 -9.84 4.15 43.07
CA ARG A 327 -10.92 3.36 43.69
C ARG A 327 -10.76 3.21 45.20
N SER A 328 -9.53 3.06 45.67
CA SER A 328 -9.19 2.96 47.10
C SER A 328 -9.21 4.29 47.86
N ARG A 329 -9.50 5.41 47.16
CA ARG A 329 -9.39 6.79 47.64
C ARG A 329 -7.97 7.25 47.98
N ARG A 330 -6.94 6.52 47.55
CA ARG A 330 -5.56 7.02 47.58
C ARG A 330 -5.43 8.22 46.64
N LEU A 331 -4.83 9.29 47.14
CA LEU A 331 -4.52 10.51 46.39
C LEU A 331 -3.16 10.38 45.71
N TYR A 332 -3.07 10.91 44.49
CA TYR A 332 -1.85 10.99 43.71
C TYR A 332 -1.63 12.42 43.22
N HIS A 333 -0.37 12.86 43.25
CA HIS A 333 0.09 14.03 42.50
C HIS A 333 0.58 13.58 41.14
N LEU A 334 -0.07 14.02 40.06
CA LEU A 334 0.24 13.60 38.70
C LEU A 334 0.69 14.78 37.85
N GLU A 335 1.78 14.63 37.11
CA GLU A 335 2.06 15.49 35.96
C GLU A 335 1.28 14.96 34.76
N VAL A 336 0.54 15.83 34.06
CA VAL A 336 -0.27 15.48 32.90
C VAL A 336 0.27 16.16 31.66
N ARG A 337 0.47 15.38 30.60
CA ARG A 337 0.73 15.88 29.25
C ARG A 337 -0.38 15.44 28.32
N GLY A 338 -0.96 16.39 27.62
CA GLY A 338 -2.03 16.15 26.66
C GLY A 338 -1.61 16.50 25.25
N ALA A 339 -2.01 15.70 24.27
CA ALA A 339 -1.95 16.06 22.85
C ALA A 339 -3.24 15.67 22.12
N ARG A 340 -3.65 16.49 21.15
CA ARG A 340 -4.75 16.15 20.23
C ARG A 340 -4.23 15.29 19.08
N PHE A 341 -4.94 14.21 18.79
CA PHE A 341 -4.62 13.31 17.69
C PHE A 341 -5.87 12.66 17.10
N ARG A 342 -5.75 12.07 15.92
CA ARG A 342 -6.85 11.36 15.26
C ARG A 342 -6.87 9.90 15.69
N TYR A 343 -7.94 9.48 16.33
CA TYR A 343 -8.15 8.10 16.79
C TYR A 343 -9.54 7.62 16.38
N GLN A 344 -9.61 6.46 15.73
CA GLN A 344 -10.87 5.91 15.17
C GLN A 344 -11.62 6.92 14.30
N LYS A 345 -10.89 7.62 13.42
CA LYS A 345 -11.39 8.65 12.49
C LYS A 345 -12.06 9.85 13.17
N ARG A 346 -11.88 10.03 14.48
CA ARG A 346 -12.38 11.18 15.24
C ARG A 346 -11.21 11.86 15.94
N ASP A 347 -11.33 13.17 16.14
CA ASP A 347 -10.35 13.88 16.97
C ASP A 347 -10.56 13.46 18.43
N ARG A 348 -9.45 13.15 19.09
CA ARG A 348 -9.40 12.65 20.47
C ARG A 348 -8.22 13.28 21.18
N LEU A 349 -8.23 13.16 22.50
CA LEU A 349 -7.19 13.70 23.36
C LEU A 349 -6.48 12.55 24.05
N LEU A 350 -5.17 12.42 23.81
CA LEU A 350 -4.31 11.51 24.54
C LEU A 350 -3.77 12.24 25.76
N LEU A 351 -3.91 11.62 26.93
CA LEU A 351 -3.38 12.08 28.20
C LEU A 351 -2.36 11.07 28.72
N VAL A 352 -1.16 11.58 29.00
CA VAL A 352 -0.07 10.85 29.64
C VAL A 352 0.06 11.37 31.06
N PHE A 353 -0.15 10.50 32.03
CA PHE A 353 0.01 10.80 33.44
C PHE A 353 1.31 10.21 33.95
N HIS A 354 2.07 11.01 34.69
CA HIS A 354 3.27 10.59 35.39
C HIS A 354 3.08 10.84 36.88
N ASP A 355 3.25 9.79 37.69
CA ASP A 355 3.13 9.89 39.15
C ASP A 355 4.36 10.60 39.74
N ILE A 356 4.11 11.74 40.37
CA ILE A 356 5.12 12.57 41.03
C ILE A 356 4.87 12.66 42.55
N THR A 357 4.03 11.77 43.10
CA THR A 357 3.62 11.77 44.51
C THR A 357 4.82 11.64 45.44
N GLU A 358 5.67 10.62 45.25
CA GLU A 358 6.86 10.42 46.09
C GLU A 358 7.80 11.63 46.05
N ARG A 359 7.96 12.25 44.89
CA ARG A 359 8.78 13.46 44.72
C ARG A 359 8.21 14.63 45.51
N LYS A 360 6.89 14.84 45.47
CA LYS A 360 6.22 15.93 46.21
C LYS A 360 6.25 15.69 47.72
N ASP A 361 6.05 14.45 48.16
CA ASP A 361 6.12 14.06 49.56
C ASP A 361 7.51 14.28 50.14
N ALA A 362 8.57 13.88 49.41
CA ALA A 362 9.95 14.13 49.80
C ALA A 362 10.27 15.64 49.90
N GLN A 363 9.78 16.45 48.95
CA GLN A 363 9.96 17.90 49.00
C GLN A 363 9.25 18.54 50.20
N LEU A 364 8.04 18.09 50.54
CA LEU A 364 7.30 18.58 51.70
C LEU A 364 7.96 18.17 53.02
N ALA A 365 8.45 16.94 53.12
CA ALA A 365 9.18 16.46 54.29
C ALA A 365 10.47 17.27 54.51
N LEU A 366 11.22 17.54 53.43
CA LEU A 366 12.43 18.37 53.50
C LEU A 366 12.11 19.82 53.93
N ARG A 367 11.06 20.43 53.38
CA ARG A 367 10.61 21.77 53.80
C ARG A 367 10.26 21.81 55.28
N ARG A 368 9.47 20.83 55.76
CA ARG A 368 9.12 20.73 57.19
C ARG A 368 10.35 20.54 58.09
N ALA A 369 11.32 19.75 57.66
CA ALA A 369 12.56 19.56 58.40
C ALA A 369 13.39 20.85 58.48
N ASN A 370 13.49 21.60 57.37
CA ASN A 370 14.17 22.90 57.35
C ASN A 370 13.44 23.93 58.24
N ASP A 371 12.11 24.03 58.14
CA ASP A 371 11.32 24.94 58.98
C ASP A 371 11.46 24.63 60.48
N LEU A 372 11.66 23.35 60.85
CA LEU A 372 11.90 22.92 62.24
C LEU A 372 13.33 23.23 62.72
N LEU A 373 14.31 23.21 61.82
CA LEU A 373 15.70 23.58 62.12
C LEU A 373 15.86 25.10 62.25
N GLU A 374 15.15 25.89 61.46
CA GLU A 374 15.17 27.37 61.52
C GLU A 374 14.44 27.94 62.74
N ARG A 375 13.59 27.14 63.41
CA ARG A 375 12.86 27.52 64.63
C ARG A 375 13.54 27.09 65.93
N ARG A 376 14.73 26.46 65.86
CA ARG A 376 15.62 26.16 66.99
C ARG A 376 16.78 27.13 66.99
#